data_AF-A0A1G5JK39-F1
#
_entry.id   AF-A0A1G5JK39-F1
#
_cell.length_a   1.000
_cell.length_b   1.000
_cell.length_c   1.000
_cell.angle_alpha   90.00
_cell.angle_beta   90.00
_cell.angle_gamma   90.00
#
_symmetry.space_group_name_H-M   'P 1'
#
loop_
_entity.id
_entity.type
_entity.pdbx_description
1 polymer ?
#
loop_
_entity_poly.entity_id
_entity_poly.type
_entity_poly.pdbx_seq_one_letter_code
_entity_poly.pdbx_strand_id
1 'polypeptide(L)'
;MTVSNVDDFFRLFQKAVELVRPNLRKFYRVVRKAEVVRSYPSDGQYWADVQPLLNDETPDPDEPVIPKVEIPVLWAGPERGVVCPPAPGTRCDLSYYDGDPNFPRIGNFRWQGNKAPQCDLGAFIIQLEPGVSIEIEADKRIVTLTSASAETEAGDKWTVKAGSEATVDAPLIKLNQGTGVVTGACICHFTGLPHGDVSSTVFAGK
;
A
#
# COMPACT_ATOMS: atom_id res chain seq x y z
N MET A 1 -6.48 56.10 -33.83
CA MET A 1 -5.67 54.99 -33.27
C MET A 1 -6.09 54.81 -31.83
N THR A 2 -6.98 53.86 -31.56
CA THR A 2 -7.49 53.54 -30.23
C THR A 2 -6.93 52.17 -29.85
N VAL A 3 -5.82 52.18 -29.12
CA VAL A 3 -5.25 51.03 -28.39
C VAL A 3 -5.39 51.42 -26.91
N SER A 4 -6.62 51.25 -26.41
CA SER A 4 -7.00 50.37 -25.29
C SER A 4 -6.39 50.74 -23.92
N ASN A 5 -7.06 51.65 -23.22
CA ASN A 5 -6.93 51.98 -21.78
C ASN A 5 -6.90 50.73 -20.85
N VAL A 6 -7.38 49.59 -21.35
CA VAL A 6 -7.41 48.30 -20.66
C VAL A 6 -6.02 47.64 -20.59
N ASP A 7 -5.21 47.74 -21.65
CA ASP A 7 -3.89 47.08 -21.68
C ASP A 7 -2.88 47.82 -20.80
N ASP A 8 -2.96 49.16 -20.77
CA ASP A 8 -2.16 49.99 -19.87
C ASP A 8 -2.56 49.77 -18.41
N PHE A 9 -3.85 49.55 -18.13
CA PHE A 9 -4.33 49.19 -16.79
C PHE A 9 -3.78 47.84 -16.34
N PHE A 10 -3.89 46.78 -17.14
CA PHE A 10 -3.36 45.46 -16.76
C PHE A 10 -1.84 45.49 -16.58
N ARG A 11 -1.12 46.24 -17.43
CA ARG A 11 0.33 46.40 -17.30
C ARG A 11 0.74 47.16 -16.04
N LEU A 12 0.00 48.21 -15.68
CA LEU A 12 0.21 48.95 -14.43
C LEU A 12 -0.13 48.08 -13.21
N PHE A 13 -1.24 47.35 -13.27
CA PHE A 13 -1.67 46.42 -12.23
C PHE A 13 -0.62 45.32 -12.02
N GLN A 14 -0.10 44.73 -13.09
CA GLN A 14 0.97 43.74 -13.04
C GLN A 14 2.22 44.31 -12.36
N LYS A 15 2.68 45.50 -12.77
CA LYS A 15 3.83 46.17 -12.12
C LYS A 15 3.57 46.47 -10.63
N ALA A 16 2.34 46.87 -10.28
CA ALA A 16 1.98 47.15 -8.89
C ALA A 16 1.97 45.86 -8.04
N VAL A 17 1.44 44.76 -8.57
CA VAL A 17 1.47 43.44 -7.90
C VAL A 17 2.91 42.93 -7.76
N GLU A 18 3.74 43.07 -8.78
CA GLU A 18 5.17 42.69 -8.75
C GLU A 18 5.98 43.50 -7.72
N LEU A 19 5.67 44.80 -7.59
CA LEU A 19 6.35 45.71 -6.67
C LEU A 19 5.89 45.49 -5.21
N VAL A 20 4.58 45.34 -4.98
CA VAL A 20 3.98 45.23 -3.65
C VAL A 20 4.12 43.81 -3.09
N ARG A 21 4.20 42.79 -3.96
CA ARG A 21 4.20 41.36 -3.60
C ARG A 21 3.20 41.05 -2.47
N PRO A 22 1.91 41.35 -2.66
CA PRO A 22 0.92 41.22 -1.59
C PRO A 22 0.89 39.77 -1.08
N ASN A 23 0.72 39.61 0.23
CA ASN A 23 0.60 38.29 0.84
C ASN A 23 -0.76 37.67 0.48
N LEU A 24 -0.77 36.90 -0.60
CA LEU A 24 -1.98 36.24 -1.09
C LEU A 24 -2.29 34.91 -0.38
N ARG A 25 -1.54 34.51 0.67
CA ARG A 25 -1.75 33.22 1.38
C ARG A 25 -3.19 32.98 1.84
N LYS A 26 -3.98 34.03 2.06
CA LYS A 26 -5.41 33.94 2.41
C LYS A 26 -6.30 33.47 1.26
N PHE A 27 -5.85 33.63 0.01
CA PHE A 27 -6.52 33.14 -1.20
C PHE A 27 -6.04 31.75 -1.62
N TYR A 28 -4.87 31.30 -1.12
CA TYR A 28 -4.43 29.93 -1.31
C TYR A 28 -5.25 29.00 -0.42
N ARG A 29 -5.85 27.96 -0.99
CA ARG A 29 -6.35 26.85 -0.18
C ARG A 29 -5.16 26.14 0.46
N VAL A 30 -5.00 26.36 1.76
CA VAL A 30 -4.06 25.61 2.60
C VAL A 30 -4.54 24.16 2.74
N VAL A 31 -3.66 23.29 3.24
CA VAL A 31 -4.00 21.90 3.56
C VAL A 31 -5.22 21.85 4.49
N ARG A 32 -6.19 21.00 4.16
CA ARG A 32 -7.43 20.78 4.92
C ARG A 32 -7.50 19.35 5.43
N LYS A 33 -8.19 19.14 6.55
CA LYS A 33 -8.61 17.80 6.95
C LYS A 33 -9.69 17.32 5.99
N ALA A 34 -9.65 16.05 5.62
CA ALA A 34 -10.70 15.40 4.84
C ALA A 34 -10.90 13.95 5.30
N GLU A 35 -12.03 13.37 4.93
CA GLU A 35 -12.36 11.96 5.13
C GLU A 35 -12.58 11.27 3.79
N VAL A 36 -12.05 10.07 3.62
CA VAL A 36 -12.34 9.21 2.47
C VAL A 36 -13.78 8.73 2.54
N VAL A 37 -14.58 9.06 1.54
CA VAL A 37 -15.95 8.56 1.37
C VAL A 37 -15.91 7.17 0.71
N ARG A 38 -15.07 7.01 -0.31
CA ARG A 38 -14.82 5.73 -0.98
C ARG A 38 -13.49 5.76 -1.74
N SER A 39 -12.94 4.57 -1.99
CA SER A 39 -11.75 4.37 -2.82
C SER A 39 -12.07 3.40 -3.96
N TYR A 40 -11.51 3.63 -5.14
CA TYR A 40 -11.77 2.80 -6.32
C TYR A 40 -10.63 2.87 -7.35
N PRO A 41 -10.38 1.78 -8.10
CA PRO A 41 -9.50 1.82 -9.26
C PRO A 41 -10.20 2.48 -10.45
N SER A 42 -9.46 3.23 -11.27
CA SER A 42 -9.89 3.73 -12.58
C SER A 42 -8.66 3.94 -13.46
N ASP A 43 -8.70 3.44 -14.69
CA ASP A 43 -7.66 3.68 -15.71
C ASP A 43 -6.23 3.30 -15.26
N GLY A 44 -6.11 2.19 -14.52
CA GLY A 44 -4.82 1.71 -13.99
C GLY A 44 -4.28 2.50 -12.80
N GLN A 45 -5.06 3.43 -12.25
CA GLN A 45 -4.72 4.25 -11.08
C GLN A 45 -5.75 4.08 -9.97
N TYR A 46 -5.45 4.60 -8.78
CA TYR A 46 -6.31 4.52 -7.60
C TYR A 46 -6.77 5.91 -7.20
N TRP A 47 -8.07 6.03 -6.95
CA TRP A 47 -8.74 7.28 -6.68
C TRP A 47 -9.58 7.17 -5.42
N ALA A 48 -9.80 8.31 -4.76
CA ALA A 48 -10.75 8.44 -3.68
C ALA A 48 -11.64 9.66 -3.87
N ASP A 49 -12.89 9.52 -3.43
CA ASP A 49 -13.76 10.68 -3.19
C ASP A 49 -13.59 11.09 -1.73
N VAL A 50 -13.41 12.38 -1.46
CA VAL A 50 -13.10 12.89 -0.12
C VAL A 50 -14.05 14.00 0.30
N GLN A 51 -14.53 13.96 1.55
CA GLN A 51 -15.32 15.02 2.17
C GLN A 51 -14.38 15.94 2.97
N PRO A 52 -14.26 17.23 2.61
CA PRO A 52 -13.56 18.20 3.45
C PRO A 52 -14.22 18.33 4.82
N LEU A 53 -13.37 18.50 5.85
CA LEU A 53 -13.78 18.60 7.24
C LEU A 53 -13.34 19.94 7.84
N LEU A 54 -14.04 20.33 8.90
CA LEU A 54 -13.63 21.38 9.81
C LEU A 54 -12.51 20.88 10.76
N ASN A 55 -11.93 21.81 11.54
CA ASN A 55 -10.87 21.46 12.48
C ASN A 55 -11.32 20.51 13.60
N ASP A 56 -12.61 20.54 13.94
CA ASP A 56 -13.27 19.63 14.88
C ASP A 56 -13.64 18.27 14.26
N GLU A 57 -13.26 18.04 13.00
CA GLU A 57 -13.44 16.80 12.25
C GLU A 57 -14.88 16.48 11.84
N THR A 58 -15.77 17.47 11.93
CA THR A 58 -17.11 17.40 11.33
C THR A 58 -17.05 17.75 9.84
N PRO A 59 -17.96 17.20 9.00
CA PRO A 59 -18.09 17.62 7.61
C PRO A 59 -18.27 19.12 7.48
N ASP A 60 -17.52 19.76 6.60
CA ASP A 60 -17.73 21.17 6.29
C ASP A 60 -18.98 21.30 5.40
N PRO A 61 -20.06 21.96 5.88
CA PRO A 61 -21.31 22.09 5.13
C PRO A 61 -21.17 22.95 3.86
N ASP A 62 -20.13 23.79 3.78
CA ASP A 62 -19.91 24.68 2.65
C ASP A 62 -19.07 24.02 1.54
N GLU A 63 -18.56 22.81 1.76
CA GLU A 63 -17.71 22.09 0.82
C GLU A 63 -18.35 20.78 0.37
N PRO A 64 -18.51 20.58 -0.95
CA PRO A 64 -18.98 19.30 -1.47
C PRO A 64 -17.94 18.21 -1.28
N VAL A 65 -18.38 16.96 -1.42
CA VAL A 65 -17.47 15.83 -1.66
C VAL A 65 -16.67 16.12 -2.93
N ILE A 66 -15.34 16.06 -2.83
CA ILE A 66 -14.43 16.24 -3.95
C ILE A 66 -14.17 14.87 -4.57
N PRO A 67 -14.63 14.62 -5.80
CA PRO A 67 -14.51 13.31 -6.40
C PRO A 67 -13.12 13.12 -7.05
N LYS A 68 -12.75 11.85 -7.28
CA LYS A 68 -11.61 11.47 -8.13
C LYS A 68 -10.31 12.19 -7.75
N VAL A 69 -9.97 12.18 -6.46
CA VAL A 69 -8.68 12.67 -5.96
C VAL A 69 -7.68 11.52 -5.94
N GLU A 70 -6.49 11.74 -6.48
CA GLU A 70 -5.46 10.71 -6.62
C GLU A 70 -4.98 10.19 -5.25
N ILE A 71 -4.92 8.86 -5.10
CA ILE A 71 -4.36 8.20 -3.92
C ILE A 71 -2.83 8.14 -4.09
N PRO A 72 -2.03 8.74 -3.18
CA PRO A 72 -0.58 8.71 -3.28
C PRO A 72 -0.07 7.28 -3.10
N VAL A 73 0.78 6.84 -4.03
CA VAL A 73 1.47 5.55 -3.98
C VAL A 73 2.82 5.71 -3.26
N LEU A 74 3.06 4.90 -2.23
CA LEU A 74 4.34 4.90 -1.51
C LEU A 74 5.42 4.24 -2.38
N TRP A 75 6.63 4.81 -2.41
CA TRP A 75 7.75 4.33 -3.24
C TRP A 75 7.43 4.22 -4.75
N ALA A 76 6.66 5.18 -5.25
CA ALA A 76 6.16 5.23 -6.63
C ALA A 76 7.26 5.26 -7.71
N GLY A 77 6.87 4.86 -8.92
CA GLY A 77 7.63 4.89 -10.17
C GLY A 77 6.84 4.19 -11.28
N PRO A 78 7.36 4.08 -12.52
CA PRO A 78 6.70 3.29 -13.56
C PRO A 78 6.46 1.85 -13.06
N GLU A 79 5.19 1.45 -12.97
CA GLU A 79 4.75 0.12 -12.50
C GLU A 79 5.34 -0.29 -11.13
N ARG A 80 5.55 0.67 -10.23
CA ARG A 80 6.18 0.44 -8.92
C ARG A 80 5.43 1.16 -7.79
N GLY A 81 5.35 0.49 -6.65
CA GLY A 81 5.02 1.11 -5.37
C GLY A 81 4.36 0.16 -4.37
N VAL A 82 4.03 0.69 -3.20
CA VAL A 82 3.20 0.04 -2.18
C VAL A 82 1.83 0.73 -2.23
N VAL A 83 0.82 -0.05 -2.59
CA VAL A 83 -0.56 0.45 -2.75
C VAL A 83 -1.43 -0.23 -1.71
N CYS A 84 -2.09 0.59 -0.90
CA CYS A 84 -3.15 0.16 0.00
C CYS A 84 -4.25 1.22 -0.07
N PRO A 85 -5.26 1.06 -0.94
CA PRO A 85 -6.35 2.02 -1.03
C PRO A 85 -7.06 2.11 0.32
N PRO A 86 -7.28 3.31 0.85
CA PRO A 86 -7.83 3.49 2.19
C PRO A 86 -9.31 3.07 2.24
N ALA A 87 -9.75 2.55 3.39
CA ALA A 87 -11.16 2.28 3.63
C ALA A 87 -11.96 3.60 3.80
N PRO A 88 -13.28 3.59 3.53
CA PRO A 88 -14.17 4.68 3.91
C PRO A 88 -13.99 5.06 5.40
N GLY A 89 -14.07 6.36 5.71
CA GLY A 89 -13.79 6.88 7.05
C GLY A 89 -12.32 7.21 7.31
N THR A 90 -11.40 6.83 6.40
CA THR A 90 -9.98 7.13 6.56
C THR A 90 -9.74 8.64 6.50
N ARG A 91 -9.10 9.20 7.54
CA ARG A 91 -8.72 10.61 7.57
C ARG A 91 -7.55 10.87 6.62
N CYS A 92 -7.55 12.00 5.94
CA CYS A 92 -6.48 12.39 5.02
C CYS A 92 -6.22 13.90 5.03
N ASP A 93 -5.03 14.27 4.55
CA ASP A 93 -4.63 15.65 4.33
C ASP A 93 -4.96 16.02 2.88
N LEU A 94 -6.01 16.80 2.66
CA LEU A 94 -6.41 17.31 1.35
C LEU A 94 -5.65 18.60 1.05
N SER A 95 -4.88 18.59 -0.02
CA SER A 95 -4.11 19.75 -0.49
C SER A 95 -4.47 20.07 -1.94
N TYR A 96 -3.98 21.21 -2.42
CA TYR A 96 -4.25 21.69 -3.77
C TYR A 96 -2.94 22.16 -4.40
N TYR A 97 -2.61 21.69 -5.60
CA TYR A 97 -1.41 22.17 -6.30
C TYR A 97 -1.57 23.66 -6.60
N ASP A 98 -0.55 24.44 -6.23
CA ASP A 98 -0.57 25.91 -6.27
C ASP A 98 -1.78 26.58 -5.58
N GLY A 99 -2.47 25.86 -4.69
CA GLY A 99 -3.69 26.31 -4.04
C GLY A 99 -4.94 26.33 -4.95
N ASP A 100 -4.87 25.76 -6.16
CA ASP A 100 -5.96 25.73 -7.13
C ASP A 100 -6.98 24.61 -6.78
N PRO A 101 -8.25 24.95 -6.48
CA PRO A 101 -9.29 23.98 -6.16
C PRO A 101 -9.55 22.92 -7.25
N ASN A 102 -9.18 23.19 -8.50
CA ASN A 102 -9.36 22.27 -9.62
C ASN A 102 -8.28 21.16 -9.66
N PHE A 103 -7.22 21.30 -8.87
CA PHE A 103 -6.13 20.33 -8.79
C PHE A 103 -5.95 19.80 -7.36
N PRO A 104 -6.97 19.12 -6.80
CA PRO A 104 -6.89 18.52 -5.48
C PRO A 104 -5.92 17.33 -5.49
N ARG A 105 -5.28 17.10 -4.34
CA ARG A 105 -4.47 15.91 -4.08
C ARG A 105 -4.60 15.47 -2.64
N ILE A 106 -4.42 14.18 -2.41
CA ILE A 106 -4.20 13.66 -1.07
C ILE A 106 -2.69 13.74 -0.78
N GLY A 107 -2.34 14.44 0.30
CA GLY A 107 -0.95 14.56 0.75
C GLY A 107 -0.51 13.35 1.56
N ASN A 108 -1.38 12.86 2.43
CA ASN A 108 -1.13 11.74 3.32
C ASN A 108 -2.45 11.16 3.87
N PHE A 109 -2.43 9.89 4.28
CA PHE A 109 -3.47 9.27 5.10
C PHE A 109 -3.10 9.31 6.58
N ARG A 110 -4.10 9.42 7.44
CA ARG A 110 -3.94 9.69 8.87
C ARG A 110 -4.64 8.59 9.65
N TRP A 111 -3.97 8.09 10.68
CA TRP A 111 -4.52 7.06 11.57
C TRP A 111 -5.56 7.61 12.56
N GLN A 112 -5.62 8.93 12.75
CA GLN A 112 -6.47 9.59 13.74
C GLN A 112 -7.93 9.13 13.61
N GLY A 113 -8.52 8.68 14.72
CA GLY A 113 -9.87 8.10 14.77
C GLY A 113 -9.96 6.63 14.35
N ASN A 114 -9.10 6.17 13.43
CA ASN A 114 -9.19 4.83 12.83
C ASN A 114 -8.35 3.74 13.54
N LYS A 115 -7.53 4.14 14.54
CA LYS A 115 -6.54 3.30 15.25
C LYS A 115 -5.49 2.71 14.31
N ALA A 116 -4.22 3.00 14.56
CA ALA A 116 -3.13 2.38 13.80
C ALA A 116 -2.99 0.88 14.17
N PRO A 117 -2.41 0.04 13.28
CA PRO A 117 -1.91 -1.27 13.67
C PRO A 117 -1.04 -1.18 14.93
N GLN A 118 -1.19 -2.14 15.84
CA GLN A 118 -0.30 -2.24 16.98
C GLN A 118 1.09 -2.65 16.46
N CYS A 119 2.12 -1.92 16.86
CA CYS A 119 3.50 -2.16 16.44
C CYS A 119 4.41 -1.83 17.62
N ASP A 120 5.17 -2.83 18.08
CA ASP A 120 6.12 -2.64 19.17
C ASP A 120 7.28 -1.74 18.73
N LEU A 121 7.91 -1.06 19.70
CA LEU A 121 9.07 -0.23 19.40
C LEU A 121 10.22 -1.08 18.85
N GLY A 122 10.69 -0.72 17.65
CA GLY A 122 11.73 -1.45 16.95
C GLY A 122 11.21 -2.54 16.01
N ALA A 123 9.90 -2.79 16.00
CA ALA A 123 9.24 -3.64 15.02
C ALA A 123 8.84 -2.86 13.75
N PHE A 124 8.47 -3.60 12.71
CA PHE A 124 7.94 -3.08 11.45
C PHE A 124 6.78 -3.96 11.01
N ILE A 125 5.61 -3.37 10.73
CA ILE A 125 4.41 -4.11 10.33
C ILE A 125 3.75 -3.49 9.09
N ILE A 126 3.31 -4.35 8.18
CA ILE A 126 2.35 -4.06 7.12
C ILE A 126 1.11 -4.91 7.39
N GLN A 127 -0.02 -4.27 7.67
CA GLN A 127 -1.25 -4.95 8.08
C GLN A 127 -2.43 -4.55 7.17
N LEU A 128 -3.20 -5.55 6.73
CA LEU A 128 -4.48 -5.33 6.06
C LEU A 128 -5.60 -5.17 7.10
N GLU A 129 -5.70 -6.13 8.02
CA GLU A 129 -6.65 -6.16 9.14
C GLU A 129 -6.07 -7.00 10.30
N PRO A 130 -6.64 -6.93 11.52
CA PRO A 130 -6.15 -7.76 12.63
C PRO A 130 -6.12 -9.25 12.26
N GLY A 131 -4.94 -9.86 12.35
CA GLY A 131 -4.73 -11.26 11.97
C GLY A 131 -4.26 -11.50 10.52
N VAL A 132 -4.10 -10.44 9.71
CA VAL A 132 -3.56 -10.53 8.33
C VAL A 132 -2.46 -9.49 8.15
N SER A 133 -1.19 -9.94 8.16
CA SER A 133 -0.03 -9.03 8.19
C SER A 133 1.29 -9.68 7.74
N ILE A 134 2.26 -8.82 7.47
CA ILE A 134 3.69 -9.14 7.39
C ILE A 134 4.39 -8.27 8.43
N GLU A 135 5.10 -8.90 9.36
CA GLU A 135 5.75 -8.24 10.49
C GLU A 135 7.21 -8.68 10.63
N ILE A 136 8.08 -7.72 10.95
CA ILE A 136 9.40 -7.95 11.51
C ILE A 136 9.35 -7.48 12.95
N GLU A 137 9.35 -8.41 13.88
CA GLU A 137 9.26 -8.14 15.31
C GLU A 137 10.57 -7.54 15.84
N ALA A 138 10.52 -6.94 17.04
CA ALA A 138 11.68 -6.27 17.64
C ALA A 138 12.86 -7.23 17.92
N ASP A 139 12.60 -8.52 18.10
CA ASP A 139 13.61 -9.57 18.25
C ASP A 139 14.17 -10.09 16.90
N LYS A 140 13.75 -9.48 15.79
CA LYS A 140 14.12 -9.78 14.39
C LYS A 140 13.43 -11.02 13.82
N ARG A 141 12.39 -11.54 14.47
CA ARG A 141 11.55 -12.59 13.89
C ARG A 141 10.68 -12.03 12.77
N ILE A 142 10.68 -12.70 11.63
CA ILE A 142 9.77 -12.38 10.50
C ILE A 142 8.53 -13.27 10.63
N VAL A 143 7.36 -12.65 10.65
CA VAL A 143 6.05 -13.32 10.72
C VAL A 143 5.21 -12.92 9.52
N THR A 144 4.72 -13.93 8.79
CA THR A 144 3.72 -13.76 7.73
C THR A 144 2.46 -14.48 8.16
N LEU A 145 1.39 -13.73 8.41
CA LEU A 145 0.13 -14.26 8.94
C LEU A 145 -1.04 -13.96 8.00
N THR A 146 -1.86 -14.98 7.74
CA THR A 146 -3.10 -14.89 6.98
C THR A 146 -4.11 -15.90 7.51
N SER A 147 -5.40 -15.57 7.40
CA SER A 147 -6.51 -16.47 7.73
C SER A 147 -6.92 -17.38 6.56
N ALA A 148 -6.39 -17.11 5.37
CA ALA A 148 -6.70 -17.81 4.13
C ALA A 148 -5.46 -18.58 3.61
N SER A 149 -5.20 -18.53 2.30
CA SER A 149 -4.01 -19.13 1.71
C SER A 149 -2.83 -18.15 1.69
N ALA A 150 -1.62 -18.71 1.78
CA ALA A 150 -0.38 -18.06 1.41
C ALA A 150 0.21 -18.82 0.22
N GLU A 151 0.52 -18.10 -0.85
CA GLU A 151 1.08 -18.67 -2.08
C GLU A 151 2.41 -17.98 -2.41
N THR A 152 3.38 -18.77 -2.86
CA THR A 152 4.69 -18.26 -3.23
C THR A 152 5.20 -18.98 -4.47
N GLU A 153 5.64 -18.21 -5.47
CA GLU A 153 6.13 -18.72 -6.74
C GLU A 153 7.49 -18.10 -7.06
N ALA A 154 8.38 -18.88 -7.66
CA ALA A 154 9.63 -18.40 -8.24
C ALA A 154 9.79 -18.98 -9.65
N GLY A 155 10.11 -18.13 -10.62
CA GLY A 155 10.28 -18.54 -12.02
C GLY A 155 11.58 -19.31 -12.31
N ASP A 156 12.52 -19.36 -11.36
CA ASP A 156 13.78 -20.11 -11.48
C ASP A 156 13.97 -21.05 -10.27
N LYS A 157 14.36 -20.50 -9.12
CA LYS A 157 14.70 -21.31 -7.95
C LYS A 157 14.12 -20.76 -6.65
N TRP A 158 13.50 -21.64 -5.87
CA TRP A 158 13.18 -21.41 -4.46
C TRP A 158 14.20 -22.14 -3.57
N THR A 159 14.86 -21.45 -2.64
CA THR A 159 15.86 -22.05 -1.74
C THR A 159 15.54 -21.73 -0.28
N VAL A 160 15.42 -22.77 0.55
CA VAL A 160 15.29 -22.66 2.00
C VAL A 160 16.53 -23.24 2.65
N LYS A 161 17.20 -22.48 3.52
CA LYS A 161 18.33 -22.92 4.34
C LYS A 161 18.05 -22.56 5.79
N ALA A 162 17.88 -23.57 6.63
CA ALA A 162 17.75 -23.42 8.06
C ALA A 162 19.05 -23.85 8.76
N GLY A 163 19.40 -23.17 9.86
CA GLY A 163 20.60 -23.50 10.64
C GLY A 163 20.42 -24.76 11.50
N SER A 164 19.26 -24.89 12.14
CA SER A 164 18.93 -26.01 13.03
C SER A 164 17.81 -26.90 12.47
N GLU A 165 16.67 -26.30 12.11
CA GLU A 165 15.46 -27.04 11.76
C GLU A 165 14.61 -26.27 10.74
N ALA A 166 13.98 -27.01 9.83
CA ALA A 166 12.88 -26.53 9.00
C ALA A 166 11.67 -27.46 9.22
N THR A 167 10.63 -26.95 9.88
CA THR A 167 9.43 -27.71 10.22
C THR A 167 8.29 -27.37 9.26
N VAL A 168 7.61 -28.40 8.76
CA VAL A 168 6.35 -28.26 8.01
C VAL A 168 5.31 -29.11 8.74
N ASP A 169 4.41 -28.45 9.47
CA ASP A 169 3.29 -29.10 10.14
C ASP A 169 2.02 -28.86 9.33
N ALA A 170 1.54 -29.92 8.68
CA ALA A 170 0.34 -29.90 7.88
C ALA A 170 -0.29 -31.30 7.84
N PRO A 171 -1.64 -31.41 7.78
CA PRO A 171 -2.30 -32.70 7.56
C PRO A 171 -1.91 -33.38 6.24
N LEU A 172 -1.43 -32.61 5.24
CA LEU A 172 -1.02 -33.11 3.93
C LEU A 172 0.12 -32.28 3.35
N ILE A 173 1.21 -32.95 2.97
CA ILE A 173 2.34 -32.35 2.24
C ILE A 173 2.41 -33.03 0.87
N LYS A 174 2.28 -32.24 -0.20
CA LYS A 174 2.42 -32.71 -1.58
C LYS A 174 3.74 -32.23 -2.17
N LEU A 175 4.55 -33.16 -2.64
CA LEU A 175 5.74 -32.89 -3.45
C LEU A 175 5.45 -33.37 -4.88
N ASN A 176 5.94 -32.64 -5.89
CA ASN A 176 5.75 -32.98 -7.31
C ASN A 176 4.31 -33.37 -7.64
N GLN A 177 3.37 -32.44 -7.42
CA GLN A 177 1.94 -32.62 -7.67
C GLN A 177 1.26 -33.72 -6.81
N GLY A 178 1.96 -34.26 -5.81
CA GLY A 178 1.44 -35.29 -4.91
C GLY A 178 1.73 -36.72 -5.36
N THR A 179 2.60 -36.92 -6.35
CA THR A 179 3.12 -38.25 -6.67
C THR A 179 3.90 -38.79 -5.47
N GLY A 180 3.57 -40.02 -5.04
CA GLY A 180 4.24 -40.66 -3.91
C GLY A 180 5.75 -40.74 -4.13
N VAL A 181 6.51 -40.51 -3.06
CA VAL A 181 7.98 -40.51 -3.09
C VAL A 181 8.48 -41.73 -2.32
N VAL A 182 9.25 -42.58 -3.00
CA VAL A 182 10.06 -43.61 -2.36
C VAL A 182 11.48 -43.08 -2.23
N THR A 183 11.99 -43.00 -1.00
CA THR A 183 13.39 -42.60 -0.78
C THR A 183 14.31 -43.77 -1.13
N GLY A 184 15.51 -43.48 -1.64
CA GLY A 184 16.48 -44.52 -2.01
C GLY A 184 17.00 -45.36 -0.84
N ALA A 185 16.78 -44.90 0.40
CA ALA A 185 17.12 -45.63 1.61
C ALA A 185 15.96 -46.50 2.14
N CYS A 186 14.79 -46.49 1.48
CA CYS A 186 13.67 -47.36 1.81
C CYS A 186 13.96 -48.81 1.38
N ILE A 187 13.76 -49.75 2.30
CA ILE A 187 13.89 -51.19 2.04
C ILE A 187 12.49 -51.79 1.86
N CYS A 188 12.29 -52.51 0.76
CA CYS A 188 11.02 -53.15 0.46
C CYS A 188 10.69 -54.21 1.52
N HIS A 189 9.53 -54.09 2.17
CA HIS A 189 9.11 -55.06 3.19
C HIS A 189 8.91 -56.47 2.62
N PHE A 190 8.55 -56.60 1.34
CA PHE A 190 8.31 -57.89 0.71
C PHE A 190 9.59 -58.58 0.26
N THR A 191 10.57 -57.84 -0.30
CA THR A 191 11.78 -58.43 -0.88
C THR A 191 13.01 -58.31 0.02
N GLY A 192 13.01 -57.40 0.99
CA GLY A 192 14.19 -57.06 1.79
C GLY A 192 15.29 -56.32 1.02
N LEU A 193 15.05 -55.94 -0.23
CA LEU A 193 15.98 -55.22 -1.10
C LEU A 193 15.58 -53.74 -1.26
N PRO A 194 16.50 -52.85 -1.69
CA PRO A 194 16.14 -51.48 -2.06
C PRO A 194 15.08 -51.44 -3.16
N HIS A 195 14.18 -50.44 -3.09
CA HIS A 195 13.23 -50.17 -4.19
C HIS A 195 13.97 -49.75 -5.47
N GLY A 196 13.53 -50.24 -6.63
CA GLY A 196 14.15 -49.93 -7.92
C GLY A 196 13.64 -48.63 -8.57
N ASP A 197 12.48 -48.14 -8.12
CA ASP A 197 11.74 -47.00 -8.64
C ASP A 197 11.82 -45.78 -7.71
N VAL A 198 13.06 -45.38 -7.38
CA VAL A 198 13.34 -44.22 -6.53
C VAL A 198 13.06 -42.91 -7.28
N SER A 199 12.57 -41.89 -6.56
CA SER A 199 12.33 -40.57 -7.17
C SER A 199 13.63 -39.96 -7.72
N SER A 200 13.57 -39.46 -8.97
CA SER A 200 14.64 -38.68 -9.60
C SER A 200 14.51 -37.17 -9.37
N THR A 201 13.47 -36.74 -8.65
CA THR A 201 13.06 -35.34 -8.53
C THR A 201 12.79 -34.90 -7.09
N VAL A 202 12.58 -35.84 -6.16
CA VAL A 202 12.57 -35.59 -4.72
C VAL A 202 13.69 -36.40 -4.07
N PHE A 203 14.62 -35.70 -3.43
CA PHE A 203 15.74 -36.30 -2.72
C PHE A 203 15.58 -36.00 -1.24
N ALA A 204 15.49 -37.05 -0.42
CA ALA A 204 15.44 -36.94 1.03
C ALA A 204 16.49 -37.85 1.65
N GLY A 205 17.18 -37.36 2.69
CA GLY A 205 18.07 -38.18 3.51
C GLY A 205 17.29 -39.18 4.37
N LYS A 206 18.02 -40.15 4.95
CA LYS A 206 17.55 -40.99 6.04
C LYS A 206 18.28 -40.59 7.32
#